data_AF-A0AAU5X545-F1
#
_entry.id   AF-A0AAU5X545-F1
#
_cell.length_a   1.000
_cell.length_b   1.000
_cell.length_c   1.000
_cell.angle_alpha   90.00
_cell.angle_beta   90.00
_cell.angle_gamma   90.00
#
_symmetry.space_group_name_H-M   'P 1'
#
loop_
_entity.id
_entity.type
_entity.pdbx_description
1 polymer ?
#
loop_
_entity_poly.entity_id
_entity_poly.type
_entity_poly.pdbx_seq_one_letter_code
_entity_poly.pdbx_strand_id
1 'polypeptide(L)'
;MSSNRWRGYSSDEIATLSDWDIFSPALCEHRCPHCSRIMLRIYMYTSRLTGDLSTQIWCSNCHSYSGWTGPAPDDVIVHDPLAQLPAEEFDALNKDEDTLFGYLDRLWEQGTLPQRITPR
;
A
#
# COMPACT_ATOMS: atom_id res chain seq x y z
N MET A 1 19.59 10.87 -8.59
CA MET A 1 18.61 11.56 -9.45
C MET A 1 17.26 10.97 -9.10
N SER A 2 16.46 11.67 -8.28
CA SER A 2 15.13 11.21 -7.89
C SER A 2 14.26 11.18 -9.14
N SER A 3 13.90 9.98 -9.58
CA SER A 3 13.07 9.76 -10.75
C SER A 3 11.65 10.26 -10.40
N ASN A 4 11.25 11.38 -11.00
CA ASN A 4 9.98 12.08 -10.79
C ASN A 4 8.77 11.31 -11.38
N ARG A 5 8.79 9.98 -11.35
CA ARG A 5 7.73 9.14 -11.91
C ARG A 5 6.48 9.17 -11.05
N TRP A 6 6.65 9.23 -9.73
CA TRP A 6 5.55 9.17 -8.78
C TRP A 6 5.07 10.56 -8.37
N ARG A 7 3.76 10.70 -8.25
CA ARG A 7 3.09 11.93 -7.77
C ARG A 7 2.24 11.62 -6.54
N GLY A 8 2.36 12.42 -5.50
CA GLY A 8 1.41 12.37 -4.40
C GLY A 8 -0.02 12.69 -4.87
N TYR A 9 -1.01 11.99 -4.30
CA TYR A 9 -2.41 12.41 -4.37
C TYR A 9 -2.59 13.75 -3.64
N SER A 10 -3.47 14.61 -4.16
CA SER A 10 -3.89 15.81 -3.43
C SER A 10 -4.83 15.45 -2.27
N SER A 11 -5.00 16.37 -1.32
CA SER A 11 -5.96 16.18 -0.21
C SER A 11 -7.38 15.94 -0.71
N ASP A 12 -7.79 16.60 -1.81
CA ASP A 12 -9.11 16.40 -2.42
C ASP A 12 -9.23 15.00 -3.04
N GLU A 13 -8.17 14.52 -3.73
CA GLU A 13 -8.14 13.17 -4.28
C GLU A 13 -8.22 12.12 -3.16
N ILE A 14 -7.51 12.32 -2.05
CA ILE A 14 -7.58 11.43 -0.87
C ILE A 14 -8.96 11.46 -0.22
N ALA A 15 -9.61 12.62 -0.12
CA ALA A 15 -10.93 12.73 0.47
C ALA A 15 -11.98 11.88 -0.27
N THR A 16 -11.81 11.66 -1.59
CA THR A 16 -12.69 10.76 -2.36
C THR A 16 -12.50 9.27 -2.06
N LEU A 17 -11.47 8.90 -1.29
CA LEU A 17 -11.16 7.51 -0.90
C LEU A 17 -11.63 7.16 0.52
N SER A 18 -12.38 8.06 1.16
CA SER A 18 -12.77 7.98 2.57
C SER A 18 -13.70 6.80 2.91
N ASP A 19 -14.40 6.22 1.93
CA ASP A 19 -15.31 5.09 2.12
C ASP A 19 -14.68 3.72 1.85
N TRP A 20 -13.34 3.64 1.77
CA TRP A 20 -12.68 2.38 1.45
C TRP A 20 -12.53 1.49 2.68
N ASP A 21 -13.17 0.33 2.61
CA ASP A 21 -12.97 -0.75 3.57
C ASP A 21 -11.59 -1.42 3.33
N ILE A 22 -10.52 -0.73 3.71
CA ILE A 22 -9.13 -1.19 3.53
C ILE A 22 -8.82 -2.45 4.36
N PHE A 23 -9.65 -2.76 5.35
CA PHE A 23 -9.56 -3.97 6.17
C PHE A 23 -10.52 -5.08 5.73
N SER A 24 -11.13 -4.92 4.56
CA SER A 24 -12.02 -5.94 4.01
C SER A 24 -11.28 -7.25 3.73
N PRO A 25 -11.86 -8.41 4.09
CA PRO A 25 -11.36 -9.71 3.62
C PRO A 25 -11.37 -9.87 2.09
N ALA A 26 -12.10 -9.00 1.38
CA ALA A 26 -12.21 -8.95 -0.07
C ALA A 26 -11.35 -7.82 -0.70
N LEU A 27 -10.25 -7.44 -0.05
CA LEU A 27 -9.30 -6.44 -0.56
C LEU A 27 -8.94 -6.71 -2.03
N CYS A 28 -9.07 -5.70 -2.88
CA CYS A 28 -8.85 -5.81 -4.33
C CYS A 28 -8.41 -4.47 -4.94
N GLU A 29 -8.29 -4.38 -6.26
CA GLU A 29 -8.04 -3.10 -6.92
C GLU A 29 -9.28 -2.19 -6.85
N HIS A 30 -9.03 -0.91 -6.63
CA HIS A 30 -10.04 0.12 -6.56
C HIS A 30 -9.88 1.15 -7.69
N ARG A 31 -10.90 1.99 -7.88
CA ARG A 31 -10.87 3.08 -8.84
C ARG A 31 -9.93 4.20 -8.35
N CYS A 32 -8.91 4.51 -9.14
CA CYS A 32 -8.01 5.62 -8.89
C CYS A 32 -8.76 6.97 -9.00
N PRO A 33 -8.64 7.89 -8.03
CA PRO A 33 -9.31 9.19 -8.08
C PRO A 33 -8.71 10.13 -9.13
N HIS A 34 -7.45 9.88 -9.51
CA HIS A 34 -6.75 10.72 -10.48
C HIS A 34 -7.07 10.32 -11.94
N CYS A 35 -6.92 9.02 -12.27
CA CYS A 35 -7.04 8.54 -13.66
C CYS A 35 -8.33 7.74 -13.93
N SER A 36 -9.18 7.55 -12.91
CA SER A 36 -10.46 6.86 -12.98
C SER A 36 -10.41 5.38 -13.40
N ARG A 37 -9.23 4.77 -13.51
CA ARG A 37 -9.04 3.33 -13.80
C ARG A 37 -9.07 2.50 -12.52
N ILE A 38 -9.54 1.26 -12.62
CA ILE A 38 -9.50 0.28 -11.52
C ILE A 38 -8.10 -0.34 -11.50
N MET A 39 -7.18 0.35 -10.84
CA MET A 39 -5.74 0.05 -10.78
C MET A 39 -5.10 0.57 -9.48
N LEU A 40 -5.90 1.12 -8.56
CA LEU A 40 -5.41 1.62 -7.27
C LEU A 40 -5.36 0.45 -6.29
N ARG A 41 -4.17 0.21 -5.75
CA ARG A 41 -3.82 -0.92 -4.89
C ARG A 41 -3.50 -0.42 -3.49
N ILE A 42 -3.62 -1.31 -2.52
CA ILE A 42 -3.39 -1.03 -1.10
C ILE A 42 -2.38 -2.05 -0.58
N TYR A 43 -1.45 -1.58 0.23
CA TYR A 43 -0.47 -2.39 0.94
C TYR A 43 -0.29 -1.83 2.34
N MET A 44 -0.20 -2.72 3.32
CA MET A 44 -0.20 -2.43 4.74
C MET A 44 0.90 -3.25 5.40
N TYR A 45 1.72 -2.62 6.24
CA TYR A 45 2.73 -3.31 7.02
C TYR A 45 2.85 -2.69 8.40
N THR A 46 3.14 -3.53 9.40
CA THR A 46 3.36 -3.06 10.77
C THR A 46 4.82 -2.65 10.93
N SER A 47 5.04 -1.39 11.33
CA SER A 47 6.36 -0.88 11.69
C SER A 47 6.95 -1.69 12.83
N ARG A 48 8.14 -2.27 12.60
CA ARG A 48 8.86 -3.01 13.65
C ARG A 48 9.40 -2.10 14.77
N LEU A 49 9.53 -0.81 14.49
CA LEU A 49 10.07 0.18 15.43
C LEU A 49 8.99 0.75 16.35
N THR A 50 7.81 1.06 15.79
CA THR A 50 6.73 1.74 16.52
C THR A 50 5.54 0.84 16.84
N GLY A 51 5.38 -0.27 16.12
CA GLY A 51 4.18 -1.12 16.19
C GLY A 51 2.97 -0.55 15.43
N ASP A 52 3.10 0.65 14.84
CA ASP A 52 2.04 1.27 14.06
C ASP A 52 1.84 0.57 12.72
N LEU A 53 0.62 0.62 12.20
CA LEU A 53 0.30 0.17 10.86
C LEU A 53 0.57 1.30 9.85
N SER A 54 1.52 1.07 8.95
CA SER A 54 1.74 1.91 7.78
C SER A 54 0.90 1.39 6.63
N THR A 55 0.08 2.26 6.05
CA THR A 55 -0.75 1.98 4.87
C THR A 55 -0.22 2.79 3.69
N GLN A 56 -0.03 2.12 2.56
CA GLN A 56 0.41 2.70 1.31
C GLN A 56 -0.64 2.39 0.24
N ILE A 57 -1.02 3.41 -0.52
CA ILE A 57 -1.87 3.28 -1.70
C ILE A 57 -1.12 3.77 -2.93
N TRP A 58 -1.26 3.06 -4.05
CA TRP A 58 -0.63 3.45 -5.30
C TRP A 58 -1.41 2.97 -6.52
N CYS A 59 -1.38 3.75 -7.59
CA CYS A 59 -1.98 3.39 -8.86
C CYS A 59 -0.89 2.96 -9.85
N SER A 60 -0.90 1.70 -10.26
CA SER A 60 0.05 1.13 -11.21
C SER A 60 -0.03 1.76 -12.62
N ASN A 61 -1.13 2.47 -12.94
CA ASN A 61 -1.32 3.10 -14.25
C ASN A 61 -0.82 4.55 -14.32
N CYS A 62 -1.13 5.40 -13.35
CA CYS A 62 -0.78 6.82 -13.38
C CYS A 62 0.33 7.21 -12.41
N HIS A 63 0.86 6.25 -11.66
CA HIS A 63 1.91 6.43 -10.66
C HIS A 63 1.56 7.50 -9.62
N SER A 64 0.29 7.55 -9.22
CA SER A 64 -0.15 8.36 -8.10
C SER A 64 -0.12 7.53 -6.83
N TYR A 65 0.32 8.11 -5.71
CA TYR A 65 0.46 7.39 -4.44
C TYR A 65 0.14 8.27 -3.24
N SER A 66 -0.11 7.63 -2.11
CA SER A 66 -0.15 8.26 -0.79
C SER A 66 0.11 7.22 0.28
N GLY A 67 0.60 7.66 1.43
CA GLY A 67 0.86 6.81 2.57
C GLY A 67 0.52 7.52 3.86
N TRP A 68 0.06 6.75 4.84
CA TRP A 68 -0.16 7.23 6.18
C TRP A 68 0.15 6.13 7.18
N THR A 69 0.38 6.54 8.42
CA THR A 69 0.63 5.64 9.55
C THR A 69 -0.42 5.90 10.61
N GLY A 70 -0.89 4.84 11.25
CA GLY A 70 -1.86 4.93 12.33
C GLY A 70 -1.80 3.70 13.25
N PRO A 71 -2.58 3.68 14.34
CA PRO A 71 -2.63 2.53 15.22
C PRO A 71 -3.10 1.29 14.44
N ALA A 72 -2.47 0.15 14.70
CA ALA A 72 -2.95 -1.10 14.16
C ALA A 72 -4.32 -1.44 14.78
N PRO A 73 -5.33 -1.82 13.99
CA PRO A 73 -6.61 -2.26 14.51
C PRO A 73 -6.46 -3.55 15.34
N ASP A 74 -7.17 -3.65 16.45
CA ASP A 74 -7.09 -4.79 17.39
C ASP A 74 -7.85 -6.02 16.90
N ASP A 75 -8.83 -5.84 16.00
CA ASP A 75 -9.82 -6.82 15.56
C ASP A 75 -9.48 -7.51 14.24
N VAL A 76 -8.41 -7.12 13.56
CA VAL A 76 -7.97 -7.73 12.29
C VAL A 76 -6.48 -8.07 12.28
N ILE A 77 -6.15 -9.08 11.48
CA ILE A 77 -4.79 -9.53 11.20
C ILE A 77 -4.50 -9.26 9.72
N VAL A 78 -3.49 -8.43 9.46
CA VAL A 78 -2.96 -8.17 8.13
C VAL A 78 -1.85 -9.18 7.83
N HIS A 79 -2.04 -10.02 6.82
CA HIS A 79 -1.03 -10.99 6.40
C HIS A 79 -0.05 -10.31 5.44
N ASP A 80 1.04 -9.79 5.98
CA ASP A 80 2.09 -9.12 5.21
C ASP A 80 3.10 -10.12 4.61
N PRO A 81 3.18 -10.24 3.26
CA PRO A 81 4.15 -11.12 2.59
C PRO A 81 5.61 -10.68 2.80
N LEU A 82 5.86 -9.43 3.17
CA LEU A 82 7.19 -8.88 3.44
C LEU A 82 7.55 -8.91 4.93
N ALA A 83 6.65 -9.38 5.80
CA ALA A 83 6.89 -9.46 7.23
C ALA A 83 8.08 -10.35 7.61
N GLN A 84 8.50 -11.26 6.75
CA GLN A 84 9.66 -12.15 6.96
C GLN A 84 10.97 -11.59 6.39
N LEU A 85 10.94 -10.49 5.63
CA LEU A 85 12.17 -9.90 5.10
C LEU A 85 13.07 -9.37 6.23
N PRO A 86 14.40 -9.48 6.12
CA PRO A 86 15.31 -8.75 6.99
C PRO A 86 15.01 -7.25 6.98
N ALA A 87 15.15 -6.57 8.12
CA ALA A 87 14.82 -5.14 8.22
C ALA A 87 15.63 -4.29 7.23
N GLU A 88 16.91 -4.60 7.05
CA GLU A 88 17.79 -3.92 6.10
C GLU A 88 17.33 -4.07 4.65
N GLU A 89 16.79 -5.23 4.27
CA GLU A 89 16.25 -5.46 2.92
C GLU A 89 14.95 -4.69 2.71
N PHE A 90 14.07 -4.68 3.73
CA PHE A 90 12.84 -3.90 3.66
C PHE A 90 13.14 -2.39 3.59
N ASP A 91 14.09 -1.90 4.39
CA ASP A 91 14.50 -0.49 4.39
C ASP A 91 15.12 -0.10 3.04
N ALA A 92 15.88 -1.00 2.41
CA ALA A 92 16.40 -0.78 1.07
C ALA A 92 15.29 -0.68 0.02
N LEU A 93 14.24 -1.51 0.12
CA LEU A 93 13.06 -1.45 -0.76
C LEU A 93 12.23 -0.18 -0.53
N ASN A 94 12.03 0.20 0.73
CA ASN A 94 11.20 1.33 1.15
C ASN A 94 11.92 2.69 1.06
N LYS A 95 13.14 2.72 0.52
CA LYS A 95 13.97 3.92 0.41
C LYS A 95 13.46 4.91 -0.63
N ASP A 96 12.84 4.41 -1.69
CA ASP A 96 12.26 5.22 -2.76
C ASP A 96 11.03 4.55 -3.36
N GLU A 97 10.12 5.38 -3.86
CA GLU A 97 8.81 4.96 -4.36
C GLU A 97 8.91 4.05 -5.59
N ASP A 98 9.87 4.30 -6.48
CA ASP A 98 10.08 3.49 -7.68
C ASP A 98 10.45 2.04 -7.32
N THR A 99 11.34 1.87 -6.33
CA THR A 99 11.77 0.56 -5.84
C THR A 99 10.63 -0.15 -5.11
N LEU A 100 9.98 0.52 -4.15
CA LEU A 100 8.91 -0.08 -3.37
C LEU A 100 7.71 -0.48 -4.25
N PHE A 101 7.11 0.48 -4.96
CA PHE A 101 5.90 0.21 -5.74
C PHE A 101 6.18 -0.68 -6.94
N GLY A 102 7.38 -0.57 -7.55
CA GLY A 102 7.80 -1.50 -8.60
C GLY A 102 8.03 -2.92 -8.10
N TYR A 103 8.34 -3.11 -6.82
CA TYR A 103 8.39 -4.43 -6.19
C TYR A 103 6.99 -4.95 -5.85
N LEU A 104 6.12 -4.11 -5.27
CA LEU A 104 4.74 -4.46 -4.96
C LEU A 104 3.92 -4.79 -6.22
N ASP A 105 4.13 -4.07 -7.33
CA ASP A 105 3.48 -4.39 -8.61
C ASP A 105 3.85 -5.80 -9.10
N ARG A 106 5.11 -6.21 -8.93
CA ARG A 106 5.54 -7.59 -9.27
C ARG A 106 4.86 -8.63 -8.39
N LEU A 107 4.70 -8.38 -7.09
CA LEU A 107 3.96 -9.29 -6.20
C LEU A 107 2.48 -9.40 -6.58
N TRP A 108 1.89 -8.30 -7.04
CA TRP A 108 0.52 -8.30 -7.54
C TRP A 108 0.37 -9.15 -8.80
N GLU A 109 1.26 -8.96 -9.78
CA GLU A 109 1.28 -9.76 -11.01
C GLU A 109 1.50 -11.26 -10.76
N GLN A 110 2.21 -11.60 -9.69
CA GLN A 110 2.44 -12.99 -9.24
C GLN A 110 1.26 -13.58 -8.45
N GLY A 111 0.26 -12.77 -8.08
CA GLY A 111 -0.88 -13.19 -7.26
C GLY A 111 -0.57 -13.32 -5.76
N THR A 112 0.55 -12.77 -5.29
CA THR A 112 0.89 -12.69 -3.87
C THR A 112 0.15 -11.55 -3.18
N LEU A 113 -0.17 -10.48 -3.92
CA LEU A 113 -1.07 -9.40 -3.52
C LEU A 113 -2.40 -9.50 -4.30
N PRO A 114 -3.53 -8.96 -3.79
CA PRO A 114 -3.69 -8.17 -2.55
C PRO A 114 -3.41 -8.97 -1.27
N GLN A 115 -3.11 -8.26 -0.18
CA GLN A 115 -2.90 -8.91 1.11
C GLN A 115 -4.19 -9.55 1.61
N ARG A 116 -4.04 -10.69 2.27
CA ARG A 116 -5.16 -11.31 2.98
C ARG A 116 -5.37 -10.57 4.30
N ILE A 117 -6.62 -10.20 4.56
CA ILE A 117 -7.07 -9.65 5.84
C ILE A 117 -8.01 -10.66 6.49
N THR A 118 -7.77 -10.98 7.75
CA THR A 118 -8.62 -11.91 8.51
C THR A 118 -9.05 -11.29 9.84
N PRO A 119 -10.28 -11.52 10.32
CA PRO A 119 -10.65 -11.20 11.69
C PRO A 119 -9.71 -11.88 12.69
N ARG A 120 -9.45 -11.21 13.81
CA ARG A 120 -8.67 -11.76 14.91
C ARG A 120 -9.47 -12.71 15.80
#